data_AF-A0A7W1A8H9-F1
#
_entry.id   AF-A0A7W1A8H9-F1
#
_cell.length_a   1.000
_cell.length_b   1.000
_cell.length_c   1.000
_cell.angle_alpha   90.00
_cell.angle_beta   90.00
_cell.angle_gamma   90.00
#
_symmetry.space_group_name_H-M   'P 1'
#
loop_
_entity.id
_entity.type
_entity.pdbx_description
1 polymer ?
#
loop_
_entity_poly.entity_id
_entity_poly.type
_entity_poly.pdbx_seq_one_letter_code
_entity_poly.pdbx_strand_id
1 'polypeptide(L)' 'MLPDYSIEEAAALMQTSEETVRRWVSKKLIGAYQLGRGWRIAADEVAHIVAARQERDQETIGTGQLSGMRALIAR' A
#
# COMPACT_ATOMS: atom_id res chain seq x y z
N MET A 1 -4.62 -4.70 -22.12
CA MET A 1 -4.31 -3.48 -21.34
C MET A 1 -4.86 -3.71 -19.95
N LEU A 2 -4.03 -3.66 -18.91
CA LEU A 2 -4.55 -3.54 -17.54
C LEU A 2 -5.23 -2.16 -17.44
N PRO A 3 -6.40 -2.05 -16.78
CA PRO A 3 -7.07 -0.77 -16.63
C PRO A 3 -6.16 0.21 -15.86
N ASP A 4 -6.22 1.49 -16.20
CA ASP A 4 -5.65 2.54 -15.38
C ASP A 4 -6.69 3.13 -14.42
N TYR A 5 -6.24 3.56 -13.26
CA TYR A 5 -7.11 4.07 -12.21
C TYR A 5 -6.96 5.58 -12.08
N SER A 6 -8.07 6.27 -11.86
CA SER A 6 -8.04 7.65 -11.38
C SER A 6 -7.48 7.71 -9.94
N ILE A 7 -7.13 8.92 -9.49
CA ILE A 7 -6.68 9.14 -8.10
C ILE A 7 -7.71 8.65 -7.09
N GLU A 8 -9.00 8.89 -7.35
CA GLU A 8 -10.11 8.50 -6.49
C GLU A 8 -10.22 6.97 -6.40
N GLU A 9 -10.20 6.28 -7.53
CA GLU A 9 -10.27 4.81 -7.58
C GLU A 9 -9.04 4.17 -6.92
N ALA A 10 -7.85 4.68 -7.21
CA ALA A 10 -6.62 4.18 -6.61
C ALA A 10 -6.60 4.41 -5.10
N ALA A 11 -7.09 5.56 -4.63
CA ALA A 11 -7.22 5.87 -3.20
C ALA A 11 -8.15 4.86 -2.51
N ALA A 12 -9.30 4.57 -3.11
CA ALA A 12 -10.25 3.57 -2.60
C ALA A 12 -9.63 2.16 -2.54
N LEU A 13 -8.95 1.72 -3.61
CA LEU A 13 -8.31 0.40 -3.68
C LEU A 13 -7.16 0.26 -2.69
N MET A 14 -6.35 1.30 -2.53
CA MET A 14 -5.23 1.33 -1.58
C MET A 14 -5.65 1.64 -0.13
N GLN A 15 -6.96 1.86 0.10
CA GLN A 15 -7.54 2.28 1.38
C GLN A 15 -6.78 3.48 1.99
N THR A 16 -6.56 4.50 1.16
CA THR A 16 -5.86 5.72 1.56
C THR A 16 -6.61 6.95 1.07
N SER A 17 -6.19 8.14 1.51
CA SER A 17 -6.79 9.39 1.08
C SER A 17 -6.25 9.82 -0.29
N GLU A 18 -7.09 10.42 -1.14
CA GLU A 18 -6.67 11.00 -2.42
C GLU A 18 -5.50 11.98 -2.26
N GLU A 19 -5.45 12.73 -1.17
CA GLU A 19 -4.37 13.68 -0.86
C GLU A 19 -3.02 12.97 -0.71
N THR A 20 -3.02 11.79 -0.10
CA THR A 20 -1.83 10.92 0.02
C THR A 20 -1.40 10.42 -1.35
N VAL A 21 -2.36 9.98 -2.18
CA VAL A 21 -2.08 9.54 -3.55
C VAL A 21 -1.51 10.69 -4.39
N ARG A 22 -2.12 11.88 -4.34
CA ARG A 22 -1.60 13.10 -4.99
C ARG A 22 -0.18 13.42 -4.53
N ARG A 23 0.10 13.31 -3.22
CA ARG A 23 1.44 13.52 -2.67
C ARG A 23 2.43 12.49 -3.23
N TRP A 24 2.05 11.23 -3.38
CA TRP A 24 2.91 10.20 -3.94
C TRP A 24 3.19 10.43 -5.42
N VAL A 25 2.18 10.81 -6.20
CA VAL A 25 2.33 11.22 -7.61
C VAL A 25 3.28 12.41 -7.72
N SER A 26 3.07 13.48 -6.94
CA SER A 26 3.94 14.66 -6.94
C SER A 26 5.38 14.34 -6.53
N LYS A 27 5.57 13.37 -5.64
CA LYS A 27 6.89 12.89 -5.21
C LYS A 27 7.48 11.80 -6.11
N LYS A 28 6.79 11.40 -7.18
CA LYS A 28 7.18 10.30 -8.08
C LYS A 28 7.44 8.98 -7.35
N LEU A 29 6.69 8.73 -6.27
CA LEU A 29 6.78 7.48 -5.50
C LEU A 29 5.98 6.35 -6.15
N ILE A 30 5.04 6.70 -7.03
CA ILE A 30 4.21 5.74 -7.77
C ILE A 30 4.20 6.10 -9.25
N GLY A 31 4.07 5.07 -10.08
CA GLY A 31 3.90 5.19 -11.53
C GLY A 31 2.55 5.80 -11.89
N ALA A 32 2.55 7.09 -12.24
CA ALA A 32 1.38 7.80 -12.71
C ALA A 32 1.70 8.64 -13.95
N TYR A 33 0.72 8.77 -14.85
CA TYR A 33 0.80 9.58 -16.05
C TYR A 33 -0.40 10.52 -16.16
N GLN A 34 -0.19 11.66 -16.82
CA GLN A 34 -1.25 12.62 -17.06
C GLN A 34 -2.02 12.25 -18.33
N LEU A 35 -3.33 12.08 -18.20
CA LEU A 35 -4.24 11.84 -19.32
C LEU A 35 -5.23 13.00 -19.41
N GLY A 36 -4.96 13.94 -20.32
CA GLY A 36 -5.72 15.17 -20.45
C GLY A 36 -5.61 16.05 -19.19
N ARG A 37 -6.73 16.25 -18.49
CA ARG A 37 -6.78 17.04 -17.25
C ARG A 37 -6.68 16.20 -15.97
N GLY A 38 -6.63 14.87 -16.09
CA GLY A 38 -6.60 13.95 -14.95
C GLY A 38 -5.28 13.20 -14.83
N TRP A 39 -5.02 12.68 -13.63
CA TRP A 39 -3.94 11.74 -13.38
C TRP A 39 -4.46 10.31 -13.44
N ARG A 40 -3.67 9.44 -14.05
CA ARG A 40 -3.93 8.00 -14.16
C ARG A 40 -2.78 7.24 -13.51
N ILE A 41 -3.12 6.22 -12.75
CA ILE A 41 -2.19 5.37 -12.01
C ILE A 41 -2.26 3.98 -12.62
N ALA A 42 -1.10 3.39 -12.87
CA ALA A 42 -1.03 2.05 -13.43
C ALA A 42 -1.62 1.03 -12.44
N ALA A 43 -2.43 0.08 -12.92
CA ALA A 43 -2.96 -0.98 -12.06
C ALA A 43 -1.87 -1.82 -11.38
N ASP A 44 -0.74 -2.00 -12.05
CA ASP A 44 0.41 -2.73 -11.52
C ASP A 44 0.94 -2.09 -10.23
N GLU A 45 1.06 -0.76 -10.23
CA GLU A 45 1.48 0.01 -9.05
C GLU A 45 0.47 -0.09 -7.90
N VAL A 46 -0.83 0.00 -8.21
CA VAL A 46 -1.90 -0.16 -7.21
C VAL A 46 -1.83 -1.56 -6.59
N ALA A 47 -1.68 -2.60 -7.42
CA ALA A 47 -1.58 -3.98 -6.96
C ALA A 47 -0.33 -4.19 -6.09
N HIS A 48 0.82 -3.65 -6.50
CA HIS A 48 2.05 -3.69 -5.72
C HIS A 48 1.90 -3.06 -4.33
N ILE A 49 1.24 -1.91 -4.22
CA ILE A 49 1.03 -1.20 -2.95
C ILE A 49 0.07 -1.98 -2.04
N VAL A 50 -0.99 -2.54 -2.62
CA VAL A 50 -1.96 -3.36 -1.88
C VAL A 50 -1.30 -4.63 -1.34
N ALA A 51 -0.51 -5.32 -2.16
CA ALA A 51 0.24 -6.51 -1.74
C ALA A 51 1.24 -6.17 -0.61
N ALA A 52 2.04 -5.11 -0.77
CA ALA A 52 3.00 -4.66 0.24
C ALA A 52 2.36 -4.20 1.56
N ARG A 53 1.07 -3.84 1.56
CA ARG A 53 0.31 -3.62 2.80
C ARG A 53 -0.08 -4.92 3.46
N GLN A 54 -0.63 -5.87 2.70
CA GLN A 54 -1.04 -7.18 3.22
C GLN A 54 0.11 -7.93 3.89
N GLU A 55 1.32 -7.87 3.32
CA GLU A 55 2.51 -8.50 3.91
C GLU A 55 2.87 -7.89 5.29
N ARG A 56 2.74 -6.57 5.45
CA ARG A 56 3.02 -5.86 6.72
C ARG A 56 1.97 -6.15 7.80
N ASP A 57 0.70 -6.21 7.41
CA ASP A 57 -0.39 -6.59 8.31
C ASP A 57 -0.23 -8.04 8.80
N GLN A 58 0.23 -8.96 7.94
CA GLN A 58 0.49 -10.36 8.33
C GLN A 58 1.70 -10.52 9.26
N GLU A 59 2.78 -9.77 9.05
CA GLU A 59 3.98 -9.83 9.91
C GLU A 59 3.71 -9.34 11.35
N THR A 60 2.78 -8.38 11.51
CA THR A 60 2.39 -7.84 12.82
C THR A 60 1.62 -8.87 13.66
N ILE A 61 0.82 -9.74 13.03
CA ILE A 61 0.04 -10.78 13.72
C ILE A 61 0.93 -11.96 14.14
N GLY A 62 2.00 -12.27 13.40
CA GLY A 62 2.93 -13.35 13.72
C GLY A 62 3.93 -13.04 14.85
N THR A 63 4.31 -11.77 15.02
CA THR A 63 5.45 -11.40 15.89
C THR A 63 5.03 -11.08 17.34
N GLY A 64 3.73 -10.92 17.60
CA GLY A 64 3.20 -10.70 18.95
C GLY A 64 3.20 -11.93 19.88
N GLN A 65 3.39 -13.15 19.36
CA GLN A 65 3.24 -14.37 20.15
C GLN A 65 4.55 -14.94 20.73
N LEU A 66 5.73 -14.45 20.33
CA LEU A 66 7.01 -15.01 20.79
C LEU A 66 7.74 -14.17 21.85
N SER A 67 7.25 -12.97 22.17
CA SER A 67 7.93 -12.10 23.16
C SER A 67 7.53 -12.38 24.62
N GLY A 68 6.57 -13.28 24.88
CA GLY A 68 6.10 -13.62 26.23
C GLY A 68 6.55 -14.98 26.79
N MET A 69 7.19 -15.85 25.99
CA MET A 69 7.45 -17.27 26.37
C MET A 69 8.93 -17.63 26.57
N ARG A 70 9.78 -16.69 27.02
CA ARG A 70 11.18 -16.98 27.41
C ARG A 70 11.59 -16.41 28.77
N ALA A 71 10.74 -16.57 29.79
CA ALA A 71 11.10 -16.23 31.17
C ALA A 71 10.70 -17.30 32.21
N LEU A 72 10.44 -18.54 31.79
CA LEU A 72 10.25 -19.66 32.70
C LEU A 72 11.06 -20.85 32.17
N ILE A 73 11.77 -21.52 33.06
CA ILE A 73 12.74 -22.60 32.82
C ILE A 73 14.17 -22.11 32.58
N ALA A 74 14.80 -21.66 33.67
CA ALA A 74 16.12 -22.14 34.07
C ALA A 74 16.28 -21.88 35.57
N ARG A 75 15.92 -22.87 36.39
CA ARG A 75 16.28 -22.98 37.80
C ARG A 75 17.35 -24.06 37.92
#